data_AF-A0A3A6QGL5-F1
#
_entry.id   AF-A0A3A6QGL5-F1
#
_cell.length_a   1.000
_cell.length_b   1.000
_cell.length_c   1.000
_cell.angle_alpha   90.00
_cell.angle_beta   90.00
_cell.angle_gamma   90.00
#
_symmetry.space_group_name_H-M   'P 1'
#
loop_
_entity.id
_entity.type
_entity.pdbx_description
1 polymer ?
#
loop_
_entity_poly.entity_id
_entity_poly.type
_entity_poly.pdbx_seq_one_letter_code
_entity_poly.pdbx_strand_id
1 'polypeptide(L)'
;MYAHTDHFRQRLHQQGRYVSVPIVAEAINHGQLRWNTTDGWRFALVRHGIRYVVVVSDTETQSPVIVTGWTAIDDWETAHADARWNETDLQTIRLRAALSSHRNEQIPDRIRPRDVDRAFEICGHRIVTEAGAGSVECVDCGGRFRSKAELQRRHCHR
;
A
#
# COMPACT_ATOMS: atom_id res chain seq x y z
N MET A 1 17.43 -8.31 -14.02
CA MET A 1 17.12 -8.63 -12.62
C MET A 1 16.56 -7.36 -11.99
N TYR A 2 15.37 -7.38 -11.40
CA TYR A 2 14.76 -6.19 -10.81
C TYR A 2 15.14 -6.07 -9.34
N ALA A 3 15.61 -4.90 -8.92
CA ALA A 3 15.92 -4.65 -7.51
C ALA A 3 14.63 -4.38 -6.73
N HIS A 4 14.57 -4.83 -5.46
CA HIS A 4 13.45 -4.59 -4.57
C HIS A 4 13.78 -3.42 -3.64
N THR A 5 12.90 -2.42 -3.54
CA THR A 5 13.05 -1.41 -2.49
C THR A 5 12.84 -2.02 -1.10
N ASP A 6 13.49 -1.46 -0.07
CA ASP A 6 13.25 -1.88 1.32
C ASP A 6 11.78 -1.68 1.73
N HIS A 7 11.15 -0.61 1.21
CA HIS A 7 9.72 -0.38 1.37
C HIS A 7 8.87 -1.51 0.75
N PHE A 8 9.23 -2.00 -0.43
CA PHE A 8 8.54 -3.14 -1.05
C PHE A 8 8.75 -4.42 -0.23
N ARG A 9 9.99 -4.71 0.19
CA ARG A 9 10.31 -5.88 1.03
C ARG A 9 9.52 -5.90 2.33
N GLN A 10 9.46 -4.77 3.04
CA GLN A 10 8.68 -4.65 4.27
C GLN A 10 7.18 -4.92 4.05
N ARG A 11 6.64 -4.57 2.87
CA ARG A 11 5.22 -4.78 2.55
C ARG A 11 4.86 -6.22 2.20
N LEU A 12 5.83 -7.05 1.81
CA LEU A 12 5.60 -8.49 1.58
C LEU A 12 5.23 -9.22 2.87
N HIS A 13 5.65 -8.71 4.03
CA HIS A 13 5.42 -9.34 5.33
C HIS A 13 4.19 -8.78 6.07
N GLN A 14 3.49 -7.78 5.51
CA GLN A 14 2.33 -7.17 6.15
C GLN A 14 1.07 -8.01 5.90
N GLN A 15 0.31 -8.29 6.97
CA GLN A 15 -0.99 -8.97 6.86
C GLN A 15 -1.96 -8.18 5.96
N GLY A 16 -2.74 -8.92 5.16
CA GLY A 16 -3.67 -8.36 4.17
C GLY A 16 -3.00 -7.76 2.92
N ARG A 17 -1.72 -8.09 2.67
CA ARG A 17 -1.04 -7.89 1.38
C ARG A 17 -0.88 -9.24 0.71
N TYR A 18 -1.38 -9.34 -0.52
CA TYR A 18 -1.44 -10.62 -1.25
C TYR A 18 -0.49 -10.66 -2.46
N VAL A 19 0.43 -9.70 -2.53
CA VAL A 19 1.50 -9.67 -3.54
C VAL A 19 2.70 -10.42 -2.99
N SER A 20 3.23 -11.36 -3.78
CA SER A 20 4.41 -12.17 -3.45
C SER A 20 5.47 -12.04 -4.53
N VAL A 21 6.72 -12.40 -4.22
CA VAL A 21 7.83 -12.37 -5.19
C VAL A 21 7.54 -13.21 -6.45
N PRO A 22 6.99 -14.44 -6.36
CA PRO A 22 6.63 -15.21 -7.55
C PRO A 22 5.59 -14.50 -8.44
N ILE A 23 4.54 -13.94 -7.83
CA ILE A 23 3.50 -13.20 -8.56
C ILE A 23 4.07 -11.94 -9.23
N VAL A 24 5.06 -11.31 -8.62
CA VAL A 24 5.74 -10.14 -9.20
C VAL A 24 6.52 -10.52 -10.43
N ALA A 25 7.31 -11.60 -10.36
CA ALA A 25 8.05 -12.11 -11.51
C ALA A 25 7.08 -12.50 -12.66
N GLU A 26 5.98 -13.16 -12.32
CA GLU A 26 4.96 -13.54 -13.30
C GLU A 26 4.29 -12.32 -13.93
N ALA A 27 3.93 -11.31 -13.14
CA ALA A 27 3.32 -10.08 -13.65
C ALA A 27 4.28 -9.33 -14.58
N ILE A 28 5.57 -9.28 -14.27
CA ILE A 28 6.57 -8.66 -15.13
C ILE A 28 6.71 -9.40 -16.46
N ASN A 29 6.69 -10.74 -16.44
CA ASN A 29 6.92 -11.54 -17.64
C ASN A 29 5.66 -11.70 -18.53
N HIS A 30 4.47 -11.72 -17.92
CA HIS A 30 3.23 -12.10 -18.60
C HIS A 30 2.07 -11.11 -18.41
N GLY A 31 2.23 -10.12 -17.54
CA GLY A 31 1.20 -9.11 -17.29
C GLY A 31 1.12 -8.08 -18.41
N GLN A 32 -0.04 -7.45 -18.54
CA GLN A 32 -0.22 -6.30 -19.42
C GLN A 32 0.64 -5.13 -18.94
N LEU A 33 1.52 -4.63 -19.82
CA LEU A 33 2.38 -3.49 -19.56
C LEU A 33 1.68 -2.16 -19.92
N ARG A 34 1.76 -1.17 -19.02
CA ARG A 34 1.34 0.21 -19.27
C ARG A 34 2.34 1.20 -18.68
N TRP A 35 2.62 2.29 -19.37
CA TRP A 35 3.38 3.41 -18.80
C TRP A 35 2.46 4.34 -18.00
N ASN A 36 2.94 4.83 -16.86
CA ASN A 36 2.31 5.92 -16.11
C ASN A 36 3.33 7.04 -15.89
N THR A 37 2.93 8.28 -16.17
CA THR A 37 3.79 9.46 -16.12
C THR A 37 4.29 9.82 -14.72
N THR A 38 3.65 9.35 -13.64
CA THR A 38 4.05 9.69 -12.26
C THR A 38 4.85 8.60 -11.56
N ASP A 39 4.58 7.33 -11.85
CA ASP A 39 5.11 6.21 -11.04
C ASP A 39 5.88 5.17 -11.88
N GLY A 40 6.05 5.40 -13.19
CA GLY A 40 6.77 4.51 -14.11
C GLY A 40 5.91 3.41 -14.73
N TRP A 41 6.54 2.26 -15.02
CA TRP A 41 5.90 1.10 -15.64
C TRP A 41 4.96 0.38 -14.67
N ARG A 42 3.80 -0.04 -15.18
CA ARG A 42 2.83 -0.86 -14.46
C ARG A 42 2.60 -2.16 -15.22
N PHE A 43 2.74 -3.27 -14.52
CA PHE A 43 2.44 -4.61 -15.01
C PHE A 43 1.18 -5.10 -14.32
N ALA A 44 0.14 -5.44 -15.08
CA ALA A 44 -1.13 -5.94 -14.57
C ALA A 44 -1.34 -7.41 -14.96
N LEU A 45 -1.45 -8.29 -13.96
CA LEU A 45 -1.72 -9.71 -14.15
C LEU A 45 -3.06 -10.06 -13.50
N VAL A 46 -3.93 -10.79 -14.20
CA VAL A 46 -5.17 -11.32 -13.61
C VAL A 46 -5.03 -12.82 -13.38
N ARG A 47 -5.34 -13.26 -12.16
CA ARG A 47 -5.39 -14.67 -11.76
C ARG A 47 -6.55 -14.85 -10.80
N HIS A 48 -7.41 -15.83 -11.09
CA HIS A 48 -8.49 -16.23 -10.16
C HIS A 48 -9.38 -15.05 -9.72
N GLY A 49 -9.80 -14.21 -10.66
CA GLY A 49 -10.61 -13.02 -10.39
C GLY A 49 -9.90 -11.87 -9.65
N ILE A 50 -8.59 -12.01 -9.34
CA ILE A 50 -7.78 -10.96 -8.70
C ILE A 50 -6.80 -10.36 -9.69
N ARG A 51 -6.81 -9.03 -9.79
CA ARG A 51 -5.81 -8.25 -10.54
C ARG A 51 -4.67 -7.88 -9.62
N TYR A 52 -3.46 -8.25 -10.01
CA TYR A 52 -2.20 -7.87 -9.39
C TYR A 52 -1.55 -6.78 -10.22
N VAL A 53 -1.29 -5.63 -9.61
CA VAL A 53 -0.59 -4.51 -10.26
C VAL A 53 0.76 -4.34 -9.59
N VAL A 54 1.82 -4.43 -10.38
CA VAL A 54 3.21 -4.20 -9.97
C VAL A 54 3.69 -2.92 -10.63
N VAL A 55 4.26 -2.02 -9.83
CA VAL A 55 4.84 -0.78 -10.30
C VAL A 55 6.35 -0.87 -10.25
N VAL A 56 6.96 -0.64 -11.41
CA VAL A 56 8.39 -0.57 -11.61
C VAL A 56 8.73 0.85 -12.03
N SER A 57 9.50 1.54 -11.20
CA SER A 57 10.03 2.85 -11.60
C SER A 57 11.34 2.64 -12.35
N ASP A 58 11.49 3.39 -13.42
CA ASP A 58 12.79 3.70 -13.97
C ASP A 58 13.37 4.82 -13.12
N THR A 59 14.53 4.57 -12.50
CA THR A 59 15.22 5.58 -11.70
C THR A 59 16.63 5.69 -12.25
N GLU A 60 16.76 6.21 -13.49
CA GLU A 60 18.00 6.72 -14.09
C GLU A 60 19.24 5.81 -14.01
N THR A 61 19.07 4.51 -13.75
CA THR A 61 20.14 3.54 -13.45
C THR A 61 19.90 2.23 -14.18
N GLN A 62 20.96 1.45 -14.39
CA GLN A 62 20.97 0.21 -15.20
C GLN A 62 20.13 -0.95 -14.63
N SER A 63 19.27 -0.73 -13.64
CA SER A 63 18.48 -1.78 -13.01
C SER A 63 17.10 -1.26 -12.59
N PRO A 64 16.02 -1.60 -13.32
CA PRO A 64 14.67 -1.18 -12.96
C PRO A 64 14.27 -1.68 -11.56
N VAL A 65 13.59 -0.83 -10.81
CA VAL A 65 13.30 -1.04 -9.38
C VAL A 65 11.80 -1.25 -9.16
N ILE A 66 11.43 -2.31 -8.44
CA ILE A 66 10.05 -2.54 -8.00
C ILE A 66 9.76 -1.62 -6.81
N VAL A 67 8.86 -0.65 -7.04
CA VAL A 67 8.50 0.38 -6.06
C VAL A 67 7.35 -0.07 -5.17
N THR A 68 6.32 -0.66 -5.77
CA THR A 68 5.15 -1.13 -5.03
C THR A 68 4.34 -2.15 -5.82
N GLY A 69 3.41 -2.82 -5.14
CA GLY A 69 2.39 -3.63 -5.77
C GLY A 69 1.13 -3.71 -4.92
N TRP A 70 0.00 -3.97 -5.57
CA TRP A 70 -1.28 -4.16 -4.90
C TRP A 70 -2.19 -5.12 -5.66
N THR A 71 -3.24 -5.56 -4.98
CA THR A 71 -4.31 -6.36 -5.54
C THR A 71 -5.59 -5.55 -5.65
N ALA A 72 -6.43 -5.89 -6.62
CA ALA A 72 -7.80 -5.42 -6.76
C ALA A 72 -8.67 -6.59 -7.23
N ILE A 73 -9.97 -6.55 -6.93
CA ILE A 73 -10.92 -7.49 -7.52
C ILE A 73 -11.07 -7.13 -9.00
N ASP A 74 -10.80 -8.09 -9.87
CA ASP A 74 -11.06 -8.03 -11.31
C ASP A 74 -12.46 -8.56 -11.62
N ASP A 75 -12.77 -9.74 -11.07
CA ASP A 75 -14.03 -10.45 -11.19
C ASP A 75 -14.40 -11.05 -9.84
N TRP A 76 -15.53 -10.59 -9.27
CA TRP A 76 -15.94 -10.98 -7.92
C TRP A 76 -16.38 -12.44 -7.85
N GLU A 77 -17.14 -12.91 -8.82
CA GLU A 77 -17.69 -14.26 -8.84
C GLU A 77 -16.57 -15.30 -8.95
N THR A 78 -15.61 -15.05 -9.84
CA THR A 78 -14.42 -15.88 -10.04
C THR A 78 -13.53 -15.87 -8.78
N ALA A 79 -13.36 -14.72 -8.14
CA ALA A 79 -12.55 -14.62 -6.92
C ALA A 79 -13.21 -15.29 -5.71
N HIS A 80 -14.54 -15.22 -5.61
CA HIS A 80 -15.32 -15.83 -4.53
C HIS A 80 -15.44 -17.35 -4.67
N ALA A 81 -15.45 -17.87 -5.90
CA ALA A 81 -15.46 -19.31 -6.17
C ALA A 81 -14.09 -19.98 -5.93
N ASP A 82 -13.00 -19.21 -5.80
CA ASP A 82 -11.65 -19.74 -5.62
C ASP A 82 -11.35 -20.06 -4.15
N ALA A 83 -11.03 -21.32 -3.86
CA ALA A 83 -10.78 -21.83 -2.51
C ALA A 83 -9.58 -21.18 -1.80
N ARG A 84 -8.72 -20.45 -2.53
CA ARG A 84 -7.57 -19.74 -1.96
C ARG A 84 -7.99 -18.57 -1.08
N TRP A 85 -9.13 -17.95 -1.35
CA TRP A 85 -9.57 -16.74 -0.67
C TRP A 85 -10.70 -17.05 0.29
N ASN A 86 -10.59 -16.55 1.52
CA ASN A 86 -11.76 -16.43 2.37
C ASN A 86 -12.44 -15.06 2.16
N GLU A 87 -13.67 -14.93 2.65
CA GLU A 87 -14.44 -13.69 2.53
C GLU A 87 -13.71 -12.47 3.11
N THR A 88 -12.99 -12.65 4.23
CA THR A 88 -12.20 -11.57 4.85
C THR A 88 -11.10 -11.07 3.90
N ASP A 89 -10.46 -11.98 3.17
CA ASP A 89 -9.43 -11.61 2.20
C ASP A 89 -10.02 -10.79 1.04
N LEU A 90 -11.13 -11.25 0.46
CA LEU A 90 -11.79 -10.57 -0.65
C LEU A 90 -12.30 -9.18 -0.26
N GLN A 91 -12.91 -9.07 0.92
CA GLN A 91 -13.34 -7.77 1.46
C GLN A 91 -12.15 -6.86 1.76
N THR A 92 -11.04 -7.40 2.26
CA THR A 92 -9.80 -6.64 2.49
C THR A 92 -9.22 -6.10 1.18
N ILE A 93 -9.17 -6.92 0.13
CA ILE A 93 -8.70 -6.52 -1.20
C ILE A 93 -9.59 -5.40 -1.74
N ARG A 94 -10.92 -5.58 -1.67
CA ARG A 94 -11.90 -4.60 -2.14
C ARG A 94 -11.79 -3.26 -1.41
N LEU A 95 -11.71 -3.29 -0.08
CA LEU A 95 -11.56 -2.08 0.74
C LEU A 95 -10.26 -1.34 0.41
N ARG A 96 -9.13 -2.04 0.32
CA ARG A 96 -7.84 -1.43 0.01
C ARG A 96 -7.79 -0.83 -1.39
N ALA A 97 -8.43 -1.48 -2.38
CA ALA A 97 -8.55 -0.93 -3.72
C ALA A 97 -9.38 0.36 -3.72
N ALA A 98 -10.53 0.36 -3.03
CA ALA A 98 -11.38 1.55 -2.89
C ALA A 98 -10.62 2.72 -2.24
N LEU A 99 -9.88 2.47 -1.16
CA LEU A 99 -9.06 3.48 -0.48
C LEU A 99 -7.93 4.04 -1.36
N SER A 100 -7.35 3.22 -2.23
CA SER A 100 -6.30 3.66 -3.15
C SER A 100 -6.86 4.56 -4.26
N SER A 101 -8.07 4.27 -4.74
CA SER A 101 -8.74 5.05 -5.79
C SER A 101 -9.24 6.40 -5.28
N HIS A 102 -9.66 6.49 -4.03
CA HIS A 102 -10.23 7.70 -3.42
C HIS A 102 -9.21 8.38 -2.48
N ARG A 103 -7.97 8.57 -2.94
CA ARG A 103 -6.85 9.06 -2.12
C ARG A 103 -7.08 10.41 -1.44
N ASN A 104 -7.96 11.25 -2.01
CA ASN A 104 -8.26 12.60 -1.54
C ASN A 104 -9.65 12.75 -0.92
N GLU A 105 -10.47 11.70 -0.93
CA GLU A 105 -11.77 11.69 -0.27
C GLU A 105 -11.63 10.96 1.06
N GLN A 106 -11.98 11.60 2.17
CA GLN A 106 -12.31 10.85 3.38
C GLN A 106 -13.46 9.92 3.01
N ILE A 107 -13.24 8.60 2.95
CA ILE A 107 -14.33 7.65 2.73
C ILE A 107 -15.10 7.56 4.04
N PRO A 108 -16.28 8.21 4.18
CA PRO A 108 -17.09 8.05 5.37
C PRO A 108 -17.63 6.60 5.36
N ASP A 109 -17.81 6.04 6.55
CA ASP A 109 -18.54 4.79 6.77
C ASP A 109 -17.90 3.45 6.34
N ARG A 110 -16.69 3.42 5.77
CA ARG A 110 -16.03 2.13 5.38
C ARG A 110 -14.72 1.78 6.07
N ILE A 111 -14.03 2.75 6.66
CA ILE A 111 -13.03 2.47 7.69
C ILE A 111 -13.64 2.98 8.98
N ARG A 112 -13.92 2.09 9.94
CA ARG A 112 -14.17 2.55 11.31
C ARG A 112 -12.88 3.23 11.79
N PRO A 113 -12.91 4.53 12.10
CA PRO A 113 -11.75 5.19 12.65
C PRO A 113 -11.35 4.44 13.93
N ARG A 114 -10.09 4.05 14.02
CA ARG A 114 -9.56 3.35 15.18
C ARG A 114 -8.71 4.34 15.96
N ASP A 115 -9.04 4.51 17.23
CA ASP A 115 -8.16 5.22 18.15
C ASP A 115 -6.83 4.47 18.26
N VAL A 116 -5.74 5.22 18.19
CA VAL A 116 -4.40 4.68 18.44
C VAL A 116 -3.93 5.16 19.79
N ASP A 117 -4.51 4.56 20.83
CA ASP A 117 -4.31 4.92 22.24
C ASP A 117 -2.85 4.68 22.68
N ARG A 118 -2.19 3.71 22.04
CA ARG A 118 -0.78 3.39 22.29
C ARG A 118 0.10 4.06 21.24
N ALA A 119 0.94 4.99 21.70
CA ALA A 119 1.89 5.66 20.84
C ALA A 119 2.76 4.66 20.05
N PHE A 120 2.91 4.89 18.75
CA PHE A 120 3.68 4.04 17.85
C PHE A 120 4.69 4.88 17.05
N GLU A 121 5.81 4.28 16.67
CA GLU A 121 6.92 5.03 16.10
C GLU A 121 6.79 5.22 14.57
N ILE A 122 6.84 6.46 14.11
CA ILE A 122 6.95 6.83 12.69
C ILE A 122 8.03 7.91 12.55
N CYS A 123 9.01 7.69 11.67
CA CYS A 123 10.02 8.70 11.32
C CYS A 123 10.75 9.30 12.54
N GLY A 124 10.97 8.49 13.58
CA GLY A 124 11.61 8.92 14.83
C GLY A 124 10.69 9.68 15.80
N HIS A 125 9.37 9.72 15.54
CA HIS A 125 8.36 10.30 16.42
C HIS A 125 7.47 9.20 17.01
N ARG A 126 7.12 9.29 18.31
CA ARG A 126 6.10 8.45 18.92
C ARG A 126 4.73 9.10 18.80
N ILE A 127 3.89 8.54 17.93
CA ILE A 127 2.67 9.18 17.46
C ILE A 127 1.41 8.60 18.12
N VAL A 128 0.49 9.48 18.52
CA VAL A 128 -0.90 9.19 18.88
C VAL A 128 -1.86 9.92 17.94
N THR A 129 -3.08 9.41 17.81
CA THR A 129 -4.15 10.05 17.04
C THR A 129 -5.50 9.56 17.51
N GLU A 130 -6.47 10.48 17.55
CA GLU A 130 -7.89 10.16 17.74
C GLU A 130 -8.49 9.65 16.43
N ALA A 131 -9.54 8.85 16.57
CA ALA A 131 -10.47 8.43 15.54
C ALA A 131 -10.93 9.62 14.67
N GLY A 132 -10.52 9.64 13.41
CA GLY A 132 -10.98 10.62 12.42
C GLY A 132 -10.22 11.96 12.44
N ALA A 133 -9.19 12.09 13.28
CA ALA A 133 -8.36 13.29 13.32
C ALA A 133 -7.61 13.50 11.99
N GLY A 134 -7.65 14.73 11.47
CA GLY A 134 -6.92 15.12 10.25
C GLY A 134 -5.42 15.38 10.46
N SER A 135 -4.89 15.10 11.65
CA SER A 135 -3.50 15.28 12.02
C SER A 135 -3.12 14.29 13.11
N VAL A 136 -1.85 13.92 13.18
CA VAL A 136 -1.30 13.07 14.23
C VAL A 136 -0.36 13.86 15.15
N GLU A 137 -0.23 13.41 16.40
CA GLU A 137 0.51 14.12 17.45
C GLU A 137 1.67 13.29 17.99
N CYS A 138 2.85 13.89 18.09
CA CYS A 138 4.00 13.25 18.73
C CYS A 138 3.96 13.48 20.25
N VAL A 139 3.98 12.41 21.04
CA VAL A 139 3.99 12.48 22.50
C VAL A 139 5.32 12.94 23.08
N ASP A 140 6.41 12.85 22.29
CA ASP A 140 7.75 13.22 22.76
C ASP A 140 8.03 14.72 22.52
N CYS A 141 7.76 15.23 21.32
CA CYS A 141 8.06 16.63 20.96
C CYS A 141 6.82 17.55 20.87
N GLY A 142 5.61 17.02 21.10
CA GLY A 142 4.35 17.77 20.97
C GLY A 142 4.01 18.21 19.55
N GLY A 143 4.74 17.74 18.54
CA GLY A 143 4.54 18.13 17.15
C GLY A 143 3.22 17.60 16.59
N ARG A 144 2.46 18.47 15.90
CA ARG A 144 1.28 18.12 15.10
C ARG A 144 1.64 18.03 13.63
N PHE A 145 1.27 16.92 13.00
CA PHE A 145 1.66 16.62 11.62
C PHE A 145 0.46 16.15 10.81
N ARG A 146 0.30 16.69 9.61
CA ARG A 146 -0.75 16.28 8.66
C ARG A 146 -0.24 15.35 7.56
N SER A 147 1.08 15.20 7.46
CA SER A 147 1.69 14.34 6.45
C SER A 147 2.99 13.71 6.92
N LYS A 148 3.35 12.58 6.29
CA LYS A 148 4.64 11.93 6.51
C LYS A 148 5.82 12.80 6.06
N ALA A 149 5.62 13.64 5.04
CA ALA A 149 6.65 14.57 4.58
C ALA A 149 6.97 15.65 5.63
N GLU A 150 5.99 16.06 6.44
CA GLU A 150 6.24 16.96 7.59
C GLU A 150 6.99 16.23 8.71
N LEU A 151 6.61 14.98 9.02
CA LEU A 151 7.31 14.13 9.98
C LEU A 151 8.79 13.90 9.62
N GLN A 152 9.09 13.76 8.33
CA GLN A 152 10.47 13.58 7.85
C GLN A 152 11.29 14.87 7.87
N ARG A 153 10.65 16.02 7.59
CA ARG A 153 11.33 17.32 7.57
C ARG A 153 11.63 17.85 8.97
N ARG A 154 10.77 17.57 9.94
CA ARG A 154 10.95 17.99 11.32
C ARG A 154 11.42 16.81 12.16
N HIS A 155 12.70 16.81 12.48
CA HIS A 155 13.26 15.82 13.39
C HIS A 155 12.66 15.95 14.79
N CYS A 156 12.41 14.81 15.43
CA CYS A 156 12.02 14.78 16.83
C CYS A 156 13.24 15.17 17.67
N HIS A 157 13.21 16.36 18.25
CA HIS A 157 14.18 16.79 19.25
C HIS A 157 13.47 16.69 20.60
N ARG A 158 13.97 15.79 21.44
CA ARG A 158 13.46 15.53 22.78
C ARG A 158 13.88 16.63 23.74
#